data_AF-A0A8T9Q1X4-F1
#
_entry.id   AF-A0A8T9Q1X4-F1
#
_cell.length_a   1.000
_cell.length_b   1.000
_cell.length_c   1.000
_cell.angle_alpha   90.00
_cell.angle_beta   90.00
_cell.angle_gamma   90.00
#
_symmetry.space_group_name_H-M   'P 1'
#
loop_
_entity.id
_entity.type
_entity.pdbx_description
1 polymer ?
#
loop_
_entity_poly.entity_id
_entity_poly.type
_entity_poly.pdbx_seq_one_letter_code
_entity_poly.pdbx_strand_id
1 'polypeptide(L)'
;MKSLLLVTTVLGMANACSKSTTPTTGAGGAGYQINGQLTNAPAGTKVYLAELGETQFVSRDTASVDEQGRFTLKGSVPEAGSTR
;
A
#
# COMPACT_ATOMS: atom_id res chain seq x y z
N MET A 1 37.58 -7.20 -40.25
CA MET A 1 37.47 -7.95 -38.98
C MET A 1 36.31 -7.39 -38.18
N LYS A 2 35.69 -8.25 -37.37
CA LYS A 2 34.32 -8.19 -36.84
C LYS A 2 33.95 -6.90 -36.08
N SER A 3 32.78 -6.36 -36.40
CA SER A 3 31.96 -5.51 -35.52
C SER A 3 31.60 -6.30 -34.25
N LEU A 4 32.22 -5.95 -33.13
CA LEU A 4 31.79 -6.37 -31.80
C LEU A 4 31.90 -5.14 -30.92
N LEU A 5 30.82 -4.38 -30.72
CA LEU A 5 30.74 -3.39 -29.63
C LEU A 5 29.33 -2.74 -29.50
N LEU A 6 28.24 -3.50 -29.55
CA LEU A 6 26.90 -2.94 -29.27
C LEU A 6 25.95 -3.94 -28.60
N VAL A 7 26.38 -4.66 -27.57
CA VAL A 7 25.49 -5.54 -26.78
C VAL A 7 25.84 -5.47 -25.29
N THR A 8 25.71 -4.30 -24.67
CA THR A 8 25.92 -4.17 -23.20
C THR A 8 24.90 -3.31 -22.47
N THR A 9 23.93 -2.67 -23.15
CA THR A 9 23.03 -1.69 -22.49
C THR A 9 21.67 -2.21 -22.05
N VAL A 10 21.33 -3.49 -22.24
CA VAL A 10 19.96 -4.00 -21.97
C VAL A 10 19.80 -4.63 -20.57
N LEU A 11 20.89 -4.83 -19.81
CA LEU A 11 20.83 -5.50 -18.50
C LEU A 11 20.68 -4.59 -17.27
N GLY A 12 20.38 -3.29 -17.48
CA GLY A 12 20.27 -2.31 -16.38
C GLY A 12 18.89 -2.17 -15.72
N MET A 13 17.81 -2.66 -16.36
CA MET A 13 16.44 -2.34 -15.95
C MET A 13 15.73 -3.41 -15.10
N ALA A 14 16.40 -4.52 -14.78
CA ALA A 14 15.77 -5.63 -14.03
C ALA A 14 15.80 -5.47 -12.50
N ASN A 15 16.55 -4.50 -11.95
CA ASN A 15 16.75 -4.37 -10.50
C ASN A 15 15.97 -3.20 -9.85
N ALA A 16 15.09 -2.51 -10.57
CA ALA A 16 14.37 -1.37 -10.02
C ALA A 16 13.15 -1.74 -9.15
N CYS A 17 12.65 -2.98 -9.23
CA CYS A 17 11.47 -3.43 -8.48
C CYS A 17 11.78 -4.40 -7.32
N SER A 18 13.04 -4.79 -7.14
CA SER A 18 13.49 -5.72 -6.09
C SER A 18 14.21 -5.00 -4.95
N LYS A 19 13.76 -3.78 -4.60
CA LYS A 19 14.12 -3.20 -3.31
C LYS A 19 13.31 -3.90 -2.22
N SER A 20 13.80 -5.07 -1.81
CA SER A 20 13.40 -5.73 -0.57
C SER A 20 13.99 -4.93 0.60
N THR A 21 13.49 -3.71 0.80
CA THR A 21 13.69 -2.99 2.04
C THR A 21 12.81 -3.68 3.06
N THR A 22 13.43 -4.28 4.07
CA THR A 22 12.71 -4.71 5.28
C THR A 22 11.90 -3.51 5.77
N PRO A 23 10.56 -3.63 5.93
CA PRO A 23 9.77 -2.56 6.50
C PRO A 23 10.40 -2.16 7.82
N THR A 24 10.95 -0.95 7.89
CA THR A 24 11.35 -0.39 9.18
C THR A 24 10.04 -0.12 9.89
N THR A 25 9.70 -0.94 10.89
CA THR A 25 8.65 -0.61 11.84
C THR A 25 9.05 0.70 12.51
N GLY A 26 8.57 1.82 11.98
CA GLY A 26 8.65 3.10 12.67
C GLY A 26 8.04 2.90 14.06
N ALA A 27 8.68 3.50 15.08
CA ALA A 27 8.27 3.37 16.48
C ALA A 27 6.75 3.39 16.61
N GLY A 28 6.21 2.29 17.16
CA GLY A 28 4.82 1.89 17.07
C GLY A 28 3.83 2.97 17.44
N GLY A 29 3.11 3.47 16.44
CA GLY A 29 1.76 3.97 16.65
C GLY A 29 0.83 2.77 16.78
N ALA A 30 -0.08 2.79 17.75
CA ALA A 30 -1.09 1.75 17.97
C ALA A 30 -2.14 1.67 16.84
N GLY A 31 -1.76 1.93 15.59
CA GLY A 31 -2.69 2.08 14.48
C GLY A 31 -2.06 2.24 13.11
N TYR A 32 -2.93 2.45 12.14
CA TYR A 32 -2.61 2.54 10.72
C TYR A 32 -3.09 3.85 10.12
N GLN A 33 -2.40 4.27 9.07
CA GLN A 33 -2.89 5.23 8.09
C GLN A 33 -2.66 4.66 6.70
N ILE A 34 -3.73 4.54 5.91
CA ILE A 34 -3.65 4.12 4.51
C ILE A 34 -3.97 5.33 3.66
N ASN A 35 -3.01 5.77 2.85
CA ASN A 35 -3.21 6.80 1.85
C ASN A 35 -3.23 6.16 0.47
N GLY A 36 -4.13 6.58 -0.39
CA GLY A 36 -4.19 6.10 -1.76
C GLY A 36 -4.81 7.12 -2.71
N GLN A 37 -4.75 6.80 -4.00
CA GLN A 37 -5.39 7.57 -5.06
C GLN A 37 -6.04 6.59 -6.03
N LEU A 38 -7.33 6.80 -6.32
CA LEU A 38 -8.08 6.08 -7.34
C LEU A 38 -8.13 6.94 -8.59
N THR A 39 -7.75 6.36 -9.73
CA THR A 39 -7.99 6.96 -11.04
C THR A 39 -9.40 6.62 -11.52
N ASN A 40 -10.02 7.54 -12.25
CA ASN A 40 -11.40 7.38 -12.78
C ASN A 40 -12.48 7.17 -11.71
N ALA A 41 -12.22 7.52 -10.45
CA ALA A 41 -13.23 7.55 -9.40
C ALA A 41 -13.74 8.99 -9.24
N PRO A 42 -15.07 9.25 -9.30
CA PRO A 42 -15.59 10.57 -9.04
C PRO A 42 -15.38 10.97 -7.57
N ALA A 43 -15.25 12.28 -7.32
CA ALA A 43 -15.22 12.81 -5.96
C ALA A 43 -16.45 12.34 -5.16
N GLY A 44 -16.24 12.04 -3.89
CA GLY A 44 -17.26 11.49 -3.00
C GLY A 44 -17.37 9.97 -3.03
N THR A 45 -16.75 9.27 -3.99
CA THR A 45 -16.70 7.79 -4.02
C THR A 45 -16.26 7.24 -2.67
N LYS A 46 -16.98 6.26 -2.15
CA LYS A 46 -16.69 5.66 -0.85
C LYS A 46 -15.65 4.55 -0.97
N VAL A 47 -14.64 4.60 -0.12
CA VAL A 47 -13.64 3.55 0.08
C VAL A 47 -13.87 2.96 1.47
N TYR A 48 -14.08 1.65 1.52
CA TYR A 48 -14.32 0.92 2.77
C TYR A 48 -13.12 0.05 3.10
N LEU A 49 -12.63 0.14 4.34
CA LEU A 49 -11.66 -0.80 4.87
C LEU A 49 -12.40 -1.80 5.75
N ALA A 50 -12.26 -3.08 5.41
CA ALA A 50 -12.72 -4.18 6.24
C ALA A 50 -11.62 -5.21 6.39
N GLU A 51 -11.54 -5.77 7.59
CA GLU A 51 -10.66 -6.88 7.91
C GLU A 51 -11.48 -8.18 7.84
N LEU A 52 -10.93 -9.22 7.20
CA LEU A 52 -11.54 -10.53 7.28
C LEU A 52 -11.20 -11.15 8.64
N GLY A 53 -12.17 -11.12 9.57
CA GLY A 53 -12.10 -11.87 10.82
C GLY A 53 -12.30 -13.37 10.57
N GLU A 54 -12.42 -14.15 11.65
CA GLU A 54 -12.52 -15.62 11.55
C GLU A 54 -13.70 -16.10 10.70
N THR A 55 -14.82 -15.37 10.71
CA THR A 55 -16.06 -15.78 10.04
C THR A 55 -16.71 -14.67 9.20
N GLN A 56 -16.30 -13.41 9.36
CA GLN A 56 -16.95 -12.27 8.73
C GLN A 56 -16.03 -11.07 8.55
N PHE A 57 -16.42 -10.16 7.66
CA PHE A 57 -15.77 -8.87 7.51
C PHE A 57 -16.10 -7.95 8.69
N VAL A 58 -15.07 -7.39 9.33
CA VAL A 58 -15.17 -6.37 10.36
C VAL A 58 -14.81 -5.03 9.74
N SER A 59 -15.78 -4.11 9.66
CA SER A 59 -15.51 -2.76 9.16
C SER A 59 -14.55 -2.02 10.08
N ARG A 60 -13.52 -1.40 9.49
CA ARG A 60 -12.46 -0.69 10.21
C ARG A 60 -12.51 0.80 9.97
N ASP A 61 -12.76 1.24 8.74
CA ASP A 61 -12.88 2.66 8.40
C ASP A 61 -13.62 2.86 7.07
N THR A 62 -14.04 4.10 6.79
CA THR A 62 -14.60 4.54 5.52
C THR A 62 -14.11 5.94 5.18
N ALA A 63 -13.63 6.12 3.95
CA ALA A 63 -13.22 7.42 3.42
C ALA A 63 -14.05 7.80 2.19
N SER A 64 -14.11 9.09 1.90
CA SER A 64 -14.55 9.60 0.61
C SER A 64 -13.34 10.06 -0.19
N VAL A 65 -13.37 9.76 -1.48
CA VAL A 65 -12.38 10.22 -2.46
C VAL A 65 -12.54 11.72 -2.70
N ASP A 66 -11.44 12.47 -2.74
CA ASP A 66 -11.44 13.90 -3.08
C ASP A 66 -11.52 14.15 -4.60
N GLU A 67 -11.52 15.42 -5.00
CA GLU A 67 -11.52 15.83 -6.42
C GLU A 67 -10.32 15.32 -7.23
N GLN A 68 -9.22 14.98 -6.56
CA GLN A 68 -8.02 14.43 -7.17
C GLN A 68 -7.94 12.91 -7.07
N GLY A 69 -9.01 12.22 -6.66
CA GLY A 69 -9.01 10.77 -6.52
C GLY A 69 -8.38 10.27 -5.21
N ARG A 70 -7.93 11.14 -4.30
CA ARG A 70 -7.17 10.76 -3.11
C ARG A 70 -8.09 10.41 -1.95
N PHE A 71 -7.63 9.49 -1.11
CA PHE A 71 -8.30 9.12 0.13
C PHE A 71 -7.27 8.82 1.23
N THR A 72 -7.71 9.00 2.46
CA THR A 72 -6.95 8.61 3.66
C THR A 72 -7.87 7.87 4.60
N LEU A 73 -7.47 6.66 5.00
CA LEU A 73 -8.11 5.86 6.04
C LEU A 73 -7.19 5.84 7.26
N LYS A 74 -7.75 5.85 8.46
CA LYS A 74 -7.02 5.79 9.72
C LYS A 74 -7.75 4.90 10.72
N GLY A 75 -6.99 4.26 11.59
CA GLY A 75 -7.58 3.51 12.69
C GLY A 75 -6.52 2.93 13.60
N SER A 76 -6.96 2.20 14.62
CA SER A 76 -6.09 1.46 15.53
C SER A 76 -6.28 -0.03 15.33
N VAL A 77 -5.19 -0.80 15.30
CA VAL A 77 -5.25 -2.27 15.31
C VAL A 77 -4.71 -2.72 16.67
N PRO A 78 -5.51 -3.40 17.50
CA PRO A 78 -4.98 -4.00 18.71
C PRO A 78 -3.91 -5.03 18.33
N GLU A 79 -2.79 -5.06 19.06
CA GLU A 79 -1.73 -6.04 18.82
C GLU A 79 -2.30 -7.46 18.85
N ALA A 80 -2.02 -8.23 17.79
CA ALA A 80 -2.35 -9.64 17.74
C ALA A 80 -1.54 -10.37 18.82
N GLY A 81 -2.18 -10.69 19.96
CA GLY A 81 -1.57 -11.46 21.05
C GLY A 81 -1.69 -10.89 22.46
N SER A 82 -2.35 -9.75 22.70
CA SER A 82 -2.63 -9.29 24.07
C SER A 82 -3.83 -10.01 24.71
N THR A 83 -3.81 -11.34 24.72
CA THR A 83 -4.52 -12.14 25.73
C THR A 83 -3.58 -12.28 26.92
N ARG A 84 -3.88 -11.53 27.97
CA ARG A 84 -3.30 -11.73 29.30
C ARG A 84 -4.11 -12.77 30.07
#